data_AF-A0A5E9B1G9-F1
#
_entry.id   AF-A0A5E9B1G9-F1
#
_cell.length_a   1.000
_cell.length_b   1.000
_cell.length_c   1.000
_cell.angle_alpha   90.00
_cell.angle_beta   90.00
_cell.angle_gamma   90.00
#
_symmetry.space_group_name_H-M   'P 1'
#
loop_
_entity.id
_entity.type
_entity.pdbx_description
1 polymer ?
#
loop_
_entity_poly.entity_id
_entity_poly.type
_entity_poly.pdbx_seq_one_letter_code
_entity_poly.pdbx_strand_id
1 'polypeptide(L)'
;MANRENAELVFAPLGGVGEIGMNFALYGYGPADAREWIVVDVGVTFPDSAHPGVDLILPDTRFIEENIDGLRGIVITHAHEDHYGALLDIWPRLKAPVWMTPFTAGLLEAKRQGEQNAPKIPASIYRAGEKFTIGPFEIEAIPV
;
A
#
# COMPACT_ATOMS: atom_id res chain seq x y z
N MET A 1 14.39 22.29 2.12
CA MET A 1 13.29 22.03 3.08
C MET A 1 12.06 22.71 2.49
N ALA A 2 10.99 21.96 2.20
CA ALA A 2 9.77 22.55 1.67
C ALA A 2 9.25 23.62 2.67
N ASN A 3 8.85 24.78 2.15
CA ASN A 3 8.28 25.84 2.97
C ASN A 3 6.98 25.32 3.61
N ARG A 4 6.92 25.23 4.94
CA ARG A 4 5.78 24.65 5.69
C ARG A 4 4.52 25.50 5.62
N GLU A 5 4.60 26.72 5.10
CA GLU A 5 3.50 27.70 5.09
C GLU A 5 2.24 27.22 4.35
N ASN A 6 2.34 26.23 3.45
CA ASN A 6 1.21 25.64 2.72
C ASN A 6 1.19 24.09 2.78
N ALA A 7 1.75 23.48 3.83
CA ALA A 7 1.74 22.02 3.94
C ALA A 7 0.35 21.52 4.35
N GLU A 8 -0.20 20.58 3.58
CA GLU A 8 -1.49 19.95 3.85
C GLU A 8 -1.32 18.47 4.12
N LEU A 9 -2.19 17.90 4.97
CA LEU A 9 -2.40 16.46 5.06
C LEU A 9 -3.63 16.10 4.23
N VAL A 10 -3.46 15.23 3.24
CA VAL A 10 -4.52 14.78 2.33
C VAL A 10 -4.70 13.28 2.42
N PHE A 11 -5.95 12.84 2.42
CA PHE A 11 -6.35 11.43 2.31
C PHE A 11 -6.99 11.19 0.95
N ALA A 12 -6.52 10.17 0.23
CA ALA A 12 -7.03 9.78 -1.07
C ALA A 12 -7.28 8.26 -1.12
N PRO A 13 -8.52 7.79 -0.95
CA PRO A 13 -8.84 6.37 -1.05
C PRO A 13 -9.01 5.98 -2.52
N LEU A 14 -8.05 5.26 -3.10
CA LEU A 14 -8.16 4.74 -4.48
C LEU A 14 -8.73 3.31 -4.53
N GLY A 15 -9.10 2.76 -3.36
CA GLY A 15 -9.85 1.52 -3.20
C GLY A 15 -10.23 1.29 -1.73
N GLY A 16 -11.30 0.53 -1.50
CA GLY A 16 -11.82 0.18 -0.16
C GLY A 16 -12.86 1.15 0.42
N VAL A 17 -13.25 2.20 -0.30
CA VAL A 17 -14.29 3.15 0.14
C VAL A 17 -15.52 3.01 -0.74
N GLY A 18 -16.67 2.70 -0.14
CA GLY A 18 -17.92 2.42 -0.85
C GLY A 18 -18.04 0.98 -1.35
N GLU A 19 -17.11 0.11 -0.96
CA GLU A 19 -17.00 -1.29 -1.38
C GLU A 19 -16.40 -2.17 -0.27
N ILE A 20 -16.37 -3.48 -0.49
CA ILE A 20 -15.68 -4.44 0.38
C ILE A 20 -14.42 -4.94 -0.32
N GLY A 21 -13.28 -4.75 0.35
CA GLY A 21 -11.95 -5.13 -0.10
C GLY A 21 -11.31 -4.11 -1.03
N MET A 22 -10.27 -4.52 -1.77
CA MET A 22 -9.46 -3.63 -2.62
C MET A 22 -8.85 -2.44 -1.86
N ASN A 23 -8.51 -2.63 -0.57
CA ASN A 23 -8.01 -1.51 0.24
C ASN A 23 -6.72 -0.93 -0.36
N PHE A 24 -6.75 0.36 -0.69
CA PHE A 24 -5.63 1.11 -1.25
C PHE A 24 -5.77 2.58 -0.89
N ALA A 25 -5.31 2.92 0.32
CA ALA A 25 -5.45 4.25 0.89
C ALA A 25 -4.15 5.04 0.77
N LEU A 26 -4.21 6.28 0.29
CA LEU A 26 -3.04 7.18 0.28
C LEU A 26 -3.17 8.25 1.35
N TYR A 27 -2.06 8.49 2.04
CA TYR A 27 -1.86 9.68 2.86
C TYR A 27 -0.73 10.50 2.26
N GLY A 28 -1.00 11.77 2.00
CA GLY A 28 -0.05 12.71 1.44
C GLY A 28 0.20 13.89 2.35
N TYR A 29 1.46 14.29 2.50
CA TYR A 29 1.84 15.46 3.30
C TYR A 29 2.78 16.39 2.54
N GLY A 30 2.53 17.69 2.65
CA GLY A 30 3.34 18.75 2.02
C GLY A 30 2.53 19.68 1.11
N PRO A 31 3.20 20.62 0.43
CA PRO A 31 2.57 21.50 -0.56
C PRO A 31 1.94 20.71 -1.70
N ALA A 32 0.91 21.28 -2.35
CA ALA A 32 0.14 20.58 -3.38
C ALA A 32 0.96 20.09 -4.58
N ASP A 33 2.04 20.79 -4.93
CA ASP A 33 2.95 20.51 -6.05
C ASP A 33 4.17 19.67 -5.67
N ALA A 34 4.37 19.37 -4.39
CA ALA A 34 5.53 18.65 -3.87
C ALA A 34 5.15 17.68 -2.73
N ARG A 35 3.99 17.03 -2.86
CA ARG A 35 3.43 16.17 -1.81
C ARG A 35 4.19 14.84 -1.74
N GLU A 36 4.55 14.44 -0.53
CA GLU A 36 5.12 13.13 -0.25
C GLU A 36 4.03 12.18 0.20
N TRP A 37 4.01 10.96 -0.34
CA TRP A 37 2.93 10.00 -0.20
C TRP A 37 3.37 8.74 0.52
N ILE A 38 2.46 8.17 1.31
CA ILE A 38 2.51 6.77 1.74
C ILE A 38 1.22 6.07 1.31
N VAL A 39 1.33 4.79 1.01
CA VAL A 39 0.18 3.91 0.77
C VAL A 39 -0.03 3.05 2.01
N VAL A 40 -1.29 2.89 2.42
CA VAL A 40 -1.73 1.93 3.43
C VAL A 40 -2.58 0.89 2.72
N ASP A 41 -2.08 -0.35 2.77
CA ASP A 41 -2.62 -1.54 2.12
C ASP A 41 -2.63 -1.53 0.58
N VAL A 42 -2.54 -2.74 0.03
CA VAL A 42 -2.55 -3.04 -1.41
C VAL A 42 -3.37 -4.31 -1.64
N GLY A 43 -4.68 -4.17 -1.50
CA GLY A 43 -5.65 -5.25 -1.50
C GLY A 43 -6.22 -5.66 -2.85
N VAL A 44 -6.79 -6.86 -2.90
CA VAL A 44 -7.71 -7.28 -3.98
C VAL A 44 -9.16 -7.21 -3.52
N THR A 45 -10.09 -7.22 -4.46
CA THR A 45 -11.46 -7.69 -4.21
C THR A 45 -11.83 -8.80 -5.19
N PHE A 46 -12.92 -9.51 -4.87
CA PHE A 46 -13.39 -10.65 -5.65
C PHE A 46 -14.53 -10.23 -6.59
N PRO A 47 -14.52 -10.73 -7.84
CA PRO A 47 -15.56 -10.41 -8.81
C PRO A 47 -16.92 -11.00 -8.44
N ASP A 48 -17.98 -10.35 -8.91
CA ASP A 48 -19.36 -10.81 -8.79
C ASP A 48 -19.92 -11.28 -10.15
N SER A 49 -21.23 -11.54 -10.22
CA SER A 49 -21.88 -11.97 -11.46
C SER A 49 -21.79 -10.97 -12.62
N ALA A 50 -21.43 -9.70 -12.36
CA ALA A 50 -21.23 -8.70 -13.42
C ALA A 50 -19.84 -8.79 -14.08
N HIS A 51 -18.93 -9.60 -13.54
CA HIS A 51 -17.53 -9.70 -13.97
C HIS A 51 -17.17 -11.12 -14.45
N PRO A 52 -17.82 -11.65 -15.50
CA PRO A 52 -17.60 -13.02 -15.95
C PRO A 52 -16.17 -13.22 -16.47
N GLY A 53 -15.49 -14.25 -15.94
CA GLY A 53 -14.13 -14.63 -16.35
C GLY A 53 -13.00 -13.81 -15.70
N VAL A 54 -13.33 -12.92 -14.77
CA VAL A 54 -12.36 -12.24 -13.91
C VAL A 54 -12.08 -13.13 -12.69
N ASP A 55 -10.81 -13.20 -12.27
CA ASP A 55 -10.41 -13.91 -11.05
C ASP A 55 -10.29 -12.96 -9.84
N LEU A 56 -9.67 -11.79 -10.06
CA LEU A 56 -9.40 -10.77 -9.05
C LEU A 56 -9.59 -9.37 -9.64
N ILE A 57 -10.00 -8.43 -8.79
CA ILE A 57 -10.08 -7.00 -9.11
C ILE A 57 -9.06 -6.26 -8.23
N LEU A 58 -8.29 -5.36 -8.84
CA LEU A 58 -7.19 -4.63 -8.23
C LEU A 58 -7.43 -3.11 -8.31
N PRO A 59 -6.87 -2.31 -7.38
CA PRO A 59 -7.03 -0.86 -7.40
C PRO A 59 -6.32 -0.23 -8.59
N ASP A 60 -6.87 0.90 -9.07
CA ASP A 60 -6.24 1.71 -10.09
C ASP A 60 -5.13 2.59 -9.50
N THR A 61 -3.89 2.29 -9.88
CA THR A 61 -2.70 2.96 -9.33
C THR A 61 -2.17 4.10 -10.19
N ARG A 62 -2.85 4.46 -11.30
CA ARG A 62 -2.36 5.50 -12.23
C ARG A 62 -2.02 6.82 -11.54
N PHE A 63 -2.87 7.25 -10.60
CA PHE A 63 -2.63 8.48 -9.83
C PHE A 63 -1.28 8.47 -9.10
N ILE A 64 -0.93 7.37 -8.44
CA ILE A 64 0.32 7.30 -7.67
C ILE A 64 1.53 6.99 -8.56
N GLU A 65 1.32 6.28 -9.67
CA GLU A 65 2.36 6.08 -10.69
C GLU A 65 2.79 7.42 -11.33
N GLU A 66 1.85 8.33 -11.57
CA GLU A 66 2.14 9.70 -12.04
C GLU A 66 2.87 10.55 -10.99
N ASN A 67 2.75 10.21 -9.70
CA ASN A 67 3.35 10.91 -8.57
C ASN A 67 4.47 10.09 -7.89
N ILE A 68 5.09 9.17 -8.63
CA ILE A 68 5.94 8.12 -8.05
C ILE A 68 7.17 8.67 -7.32
N ASP A 69 7.72 9.81 -7.77
CA ASP A 69 8.86 10.47 -7.13
C ASP A 69 8.55 10.96 -5.70
N GLY A 70 7.26 11.17 -5.41
CA GLY A 70 6.74 11.52 -4.09
C GLY A 70 6.40 10.30 -3.22
N LEU A 71 6.34 9.08 -3.76
CA LEU A 71 5.98 7.88 -3.00
C LEU A 71 7.14 7.43 -2.11
N ARG A 72 6.92 7.43 -0.80
CA ARG A 72 7.94 7.14 0.22
C ARG A 72 7.87 5.73 0.78
N GLY A 73 6.70 5.11 0.74
CA GLY A 73 6.55 3.75 1.25
C GLY A 73 5.14 3.21 1.17
N ILE A 74 5.05 1.89 1.34
CA ILE A 74 3.81 1.13 1.44
C ILE A 74 3.81 0.47 2.83
N VAL A 75 2.73 0.61 3.58
CA VAL A 75 2.52 -0.07 4.87
C VAL A 75 1.38 -1.06 4.70
N ILE A 76 1.64 -2.33 4.99
CA ILE A 76 0.63 -3.38 4.96
C ILE A 76 0.22 -3.72 6.40
N THR A 77 -1.04 -3.47 6.72
CA THR A 77 -1.57 -3.56 8.09
C THR A 77 -1.63 -4.99 8.59
N HIS A 78 -2.21 -5.90 7.80
CA HIS A 78 -2.38 -7.31 8.13
C HIS A 78 -2.51 -8.17 6.86
N ALA A 79 -2.75 -9.47 7.04
CA ALA A 79 -2.55 -10.47 5.98
C ALA A 79 -3.85 -11.04 5.39
N HIS A 80 -4.97 -10.33 5.46
CA HIS A 80 -6.13 -10.68 4.63
C HIS A 80 -5.91 -10.20 3.19
N GLU A 81 -6.38 -10.98 2.20
CA GLU A 81 -6.12 -10.73 0.77
C GLU A 81 -6.59 -9.33 0.33
N ASP A 82 -7.60 -8.78 0.96
CA ASP A 82 -8.08 -7.44 0.71
C ASP A 82 -7.18 -6.32 1.28
N HIS A 83 -6.05 -6.65 1.91
CA HIS A 83 -5.05 -5.71 2.41
C HIS A 83 -3.66 -5.87 1.79
N TYR A 84 -3.28 -7.07 1.34
CA TYR A 84 -1.96 -7.32 0.74
C TYR A 84 -2.00 -8.09 -0.58
N GLY A 85 -3.17 -8.61 -0.97
CA GLY A 85 -3.30 -9.60 -2.03
C GLY A 85 -2.89 -9.10 -3.40
N ALA A 86 -2.95 -7.78 -3.65
CA ALA A 86 -2.57 -7.18 -4.93
C ALA A 86 -1.10 -6.73 -4.96
N LEU A 87 -0.35 -6.95 -3.88
CA LEU A 87 0.99 -6.41 -3.73
C LEU A 87 1.99 -6.99 -4.74
N LEU A 88 1.91 -8.29 -5.06
CA LEU A 88 2.79 -8.93 -6.04
C LEU A 88 2.59 -8.36 -7.47
N ASP A 89 1.35 -8.02 -7.83
CA ASP A 89 1.01 -7.42 -9.12
C ASP A 89 1.32 -5.91 -9.21
N ILE A 90 1.10 -5.17 -8.13
CA ILE A 90 1.22 -3.71 -8.11
C ILE A 90 2.66 -3.25 -7.85
N TRP A 91 3.38 -3.93 -6.93
CA TRP A 91 4.72 -3.50 -6.54
C TRP A 91 5.73 -3.37 -7.68
N PRO A 92 5.72 -4.18 -8.75
CA PRO A 92 6.61 -3.98 -9.91
C PRO A 92 6.53 -2.58 -10.54
N ARG A 93 5.37 -1.92 -10.47
CA ARG A 93 5.15 -0.55 -10.97
C ARG A 93 5.58 0.51 -9.97
N LEU A 94 5.35 0.27 -8.68
CA LEU A 94 5.61 1.27 -7.64
C LEU A 94 7.05 1.22 -7.09
N LYS A 95 7.60 0.01 -6.89
CA LYS A 95 8.93 -0.26 -6.33
C LYS A 95 9.26 0.50 -5.03
N ALA A 96 8.25 0.96 -4.32
CA ALA A 96 8.41 1.65 -3.05
C ALA A 96 8.86 0.66 -1.96
N PRO A 97 9.58 1.13 -0.93
CA PRO A 97 9.90 0.28 0.21
C PRO A 97 8.61 -0.13 0.94
N VAL A 98 8.59 -1.36 1.45
CA VAL A 98 7.39 -1.94 2.06
C VAL A 98 7.63 -2.23 3.53
N TRP A 99 6.65 -1.92 4.36
CA TRP A 99 6.61 -2.22 5.79
C TRP A 99 5.46 -3.16 6.09
N MET A 100 5.71 -4.21 6.87
CA MET A 100 4.65 -5.15 7.29
C MET A 100 5.01 -5.92 8.55
N THR A 101 4.03 -6.59 9.14
CA THR A 101 4.25 -7.48 10.29
C THR A 101 5.04 -8.74 9.89
N PRO A 102 5.68 -9.44 10.85
CA PRO A 102 6.35 -10.72 10.57
C PRO A 102 5.40 -11.77 9.96
N PHE A 103 4.14 -11.79 10.40
CA PHE A 103 3.15 -12.75 9.91
C PHE A 103 2.77 -12.44 8.46
N THR A 104 2.48 -11.17 8.14
CA THR A 104 2.21 -10.74 6.77
C THR A 104 3.38 -11.03 5.84
N ALA A 105 4.63 -10.79 6.28
CA ALA A 105 5.81 -11.10 5.47
C ALA A 105 5.95 -12.61 5.18
N GLY A 106 5.63 -13.46 6.15
CA GLY A 106 5.60 -14.90 5.95
C GLY A 106 4.55 -15.34 4.92
N LEU A 107 3.35 -14.77 4.98
CA LEU A 107 2.29 -15.06 4.01
C LEU A 107 2.59 -14.51 2.62
N LEU A 108 3.16 -13.31 2.51
CA LEU A 108 3.62 -12.78 1.24
C LEU A 108 4.67 -13.69 0.58
N GLU A 109 5.65 -14.18 1.35
CA GLU A 109 6.66 -15.10 0.83
C GLU A 109 6.05 -16.44 0.40
N ALA A 110 5.09 -16.98 1.17
CA ALA A 110 4.36 -18.20 0.78
C ALA A 110 3.57 -18.00 -0.52
N LYS A 111 2.88 -16.86 -0.66
CA LYS A 111 2.15 -16.48 -1.88
C LYS A 111 3.11 -16.36 -3.07
N ARG A 112 4.24 -15.66 -2.90
CA ARG A 112 5.28 -15.50 -3.92
C ARG A 112 5.84 -16.84 -4.41
N GLN A 113 5.99 -17.84 -3.54
CA GLN A 113 6.46 -19.17 -3.93
C GLN A 113 5.43 -19.97 -4.74
N GLY A 114 4.14 -19.66 -4.60
CA GLY A 114 3.06 -20.26 -5.38
C GLY A 114 2.90 -19.67 -6.79
N GLU A 115 3.50 -18.52 -7.06
CA GLU A 115 3.35 -17.77 -8.30
C GLU A 115 4.61 -17.81 -9.18
N GLN A 116 4.44 -18.12 -10.45
CA GLN A 116 5.54 -18.16 -11.40
C GLN A 116 6.03 -16.73 -11.69
N ASN A 117 7.32 -16.48 -11.54
CA ASN A 117 7.98 -15.18 -11.77
C ASN A 117 7.54 -14.04 -10.83
N ALA A 118 6.93 -14.35 -9.68
CA ALA A 118 6.53 -13.32 -8.72
C ALA A 118 7.75 -12.52 -8.21
N PRO A 119 7.62 -11.18 -8.10
CA PRO A 119 8.73 -10.33 -7.71
C PRO A 119 9.14 -10.60 -6.27
N LYS A 120 10.44 -10.49 -5.99
CA LYS A 120 10.93 -10.46 -4.61
C LYS A 120 10.77 -9.05 -4.06
N ILE A 121 9.89 -8.91 -3.07
CA ILE A 121 9.59 -7.63 -2.42
C ILE A 121 10.36 -7.57 -1.10
N PRO A 122 11.41 -6.76 -0.97
CA PRO A 122 12.10 -6.57 0.30
C PRO A 122 11.19 -5.78 1.25
N ALA A 123 10.79 -6.41 2.35
CA ALA A 123 9.94 -5.80 3.36
C ALA A 123 10.73 -5.53 4.66
N SER A 124 10.59 -4.31 5.17
CA SER A 124 10.97 -3.94 6.52
C SER A 124 9.91 -4.47 7.50
N ILE A 125 10.35 -5.19 8.52
CA ILE A 125 9.46 -5.74 9.53
C ILE A 125 9.23 -4.70 10.62
N TYR A 126 7.97 -4.46 10.97
CA TYR A 126 7.59 -3.75 12.19
C TYR A 126 6.79 -4.65 13.13
N ARG A 127 6.82 -4.33 14.42
CA ARG A 127 5.98 -4.98 15.45
C ARG A 127 5.04 -3.97 16.10
N ALA A 128 3.98 -4.48 16.74
CA ALA A 128 3.09 -3.66 17.54
C ALA A 128 3.88 -2.93 18.65
N GLY A 129 3.56 -1.65 18.84
CA GLY A 129 4.25 -0.70 19.71
C GLY A 129 5.52 -0.08 19.10
N GLU A 130 6.00 -0.55 17.95
CA GLU A 130 7.16 0.05 17.29
C GLU A 130 6.78 1.33 16.55
N LYS A 131 7.70 2.30 16.60
CA LYS A 131 7.65 3.54 15.83
C LYS A 131 8.66 3.48 14.69
N PHE A 132 8.26 3.95 13.53
CA PHE A 132 9.13 4.06 12.37
C PHE A 132 8.77 5.28 11.53
N THR A 133 9.73 5.77 10.75
CA THR A 133 9.58 6.97 9.95
C THR A 133 9.62 6.62 8.46
N ILE A 134 8.67 7.16 7.71
CA ILE A 134 8.61 7.06 6.25
C ILE A 134 8.42 8.46 5.69
N GLY A 135 9.47 9.03 5.08
CA GLY A 135 9.43 10.42 4.63
C GLY A 135 9.04 11.38 5.76
N PRO A 136 8.00 12.22 5.59
CA PRO A 136 7.56 13.15 6.63
C PRO A 136 6.64 12.52 7.70
N PHE A 137 6.35 11.22 7.62
CA PHE A 137 5.43 10.54 8.53
C PHE A 137 6.18 9.78 9.63
N GLU A 138 5.84 10.05 10.89
CA GLU A 138 6.13 9.13 12.01
C GLU A 138 4.90 8.23 12.22
N ILE A 139 5.10 6.92 12.18
CA ILE A 139 4.04 5.91 12.25
C ILE A 139 4.29 5.05 13.48
N GLU A 140 3.24 4.82 14.27
CA GLU A 140 3.23 3.92 15.42
C GLU A 140 2.24 2.78 15.17
N ALA A 141 2.70 1.54 15.22
CA ALA A 141 1.83 0.39 15.05
C ALA A 141 1.11 0.07 16.36
N ILE A 142 -0.23 0.14 16.41
CA ILE A 142 -1.03 -0.21 17.59
C ILE A 142 -1.61 -1.62 17.40
N PRO A 143 -1.54 -2.51 18.41
CA PRO A 143 -2.16 -3.83 18.32
C PRO A 143 -3.69 -3.72 18.29
N VAL A 144 -4.31 -4.52 17.42
CA VAL A 144 -5.77 -4.62 17.26
C VAL A 144 -6.20 -6.08 17.32
#